data_AF-A0A1Q7JQ55-F1
#
_entry.id   AF-A0A1Q7JQ55-F1
#
_cell.length_a   1.000
_cell.length_b   1.000
_cell.length_c   1.000
_cell.angle_alpha   90.00
_cell.angle_beta   90.00
_cell.angle_gamma   90.00
#
_symmetry.space_group_name_H-M   'P 1'
#
loop_
_entity.id
_entity.type
_entity.pdbx_description
1 polymer ?
#
loop_
_entity_poly.entity_id
_entity_poly.type
_entity_poly.pdbx_seq_one_letter_code
_entity_poly.pdbx_strand_id
1 'polypeptide(L)'
;MPQPSLTPEESRLATFCRLFAVVYFAGALCFAASPELTYRIAALEPTALPPLGPEAAFWNVLAVGMMAAAGTACLVTAARPRERRHAILPVVVANLISSALAAVHLVGAGRSRALMALLVTDVPILLLTVALYRAAAPGVHSAPARGEPPEAVESPKIQLKVSKS
;
A
#
# COMPACT_ATOMS: atom_id res chain seq x y z
N MET A 1 -22.03 -11.27 -16.76
CA MET A 1 -22.45 -9.92 -16.35
C MET A 1 -21.27 -8.98 -16.52
N PRO A 2 -21.41 -7.83 -17.20
CA PRO A 2 -20.35 -6.83 -17.25
C PRO A 2 -20.01 -6.38 -15.82
N GLN A 3 -18.73 -6.25 -15.50
CA GLN A 3 -18.33 -5.73 -14.18
C GLN A 3 -18.86 -4.30 -14.02
N PRO A 4 -19.47 -3.95 -12.88
CA PRO A 4 -19.90 -2.58 -12.62
C PRO A 4 -18.69 -1.64 -12.70
N SER A 5 -18.86 -0.50 -13.35
CA SER A 5 -17.81 0.52 -13.47
C SER A 5 -17.22 0.90 -12.10
N LEU A 6 -15.96 1.30 -12.10
CA LEU A 6 -15.29 1.80 -10.89
C LEU A 6 -15.87 3.15 -10.48
N THR A 7 -15.99 3.39 -9.17
CA THR A 7 -16.31 4.73 -8.66
C THR A 7 -15.13 5.68 -8.90
N PRO A 8 -15.35 7.01 -8.87
CA PRO A 8 -14.26 7.99 -8.99
C PRO A 8 -13.14 7.76 -7.94
N GLU A 9 -13.50 7.37 -6.72
CA GLU A 9 -12.56 7.11 -5.62
C GLU A 9 -11.73 5.85 -5.87
N GLU A 10 -12.38 4.77 -6.33
CA GLU A 10 -11.69 3.54 -6.73
C GLU A 10 -10.71 3.79 -7.89
N SER A 11 -11.12 4.63 -8.85
CA SER A 11 -10.27 5.04 -9.99
C SER A 11 -9.07 5.89 -9.55
N ARG A 12 -9.27 6.82 -8.60
CA ARG A 12 -8.18 7.61 -7.99
C ARG A 12 -7.20 6.72 -7.25
N LEU A 13 -7.68 5.77 -6.43
CA LEU A 13 -6.83 4.80 -5.75
C LEU A 13 -6.03 3.96 -6.76
N ALA A 14 -6.66 3.46 -7.82
CA ALA A 14 -5.98 2.68 -8.84
C ALA A 14 -4.94 3.47 -9.62
N THR A 15 -5.20 4.75 -9.89
CA THR A 15 -4.24 5.65 -10.55
C THR A 15 -3.06 5.94 -9.64
N PHE A 16 -3.32 6.30 -8.37
CA PHE A 16 -2.30 6.50 -7.36
C PHE A 16 -1.40 5.27 -7.22
N CYS A 17 -1.98 4.08 -7.06
CA CYS A 17 -1.23 2.84 -6.93
C CYS A 17 -0.43 2.51 -8.20
N ARG A 18 -0.95 2.80 -9.39
CA ARG A 18 -0.16 2.65 -10.64
C ARG A 18 1.06 3.55 -10.65
N LEU A 19 0.88 4.83 -10.32
CA LEU A 19 1.99 5.78 -10.27
C LEU A 19 3.03 5.37 -9.23
N PHE A 20 2.60 5.03 -8.02
CA PHE A 20 3.51 4.64 -6.95
C PHE A 20 4.16 3.28 -7.19
N ALA A 21 3.51 2.35 -7.89
CA ALA A 21 4.17 1.13 -8.34
C ALA A 21 5.38 1.45 -9.24
N VAL A 22 5.22 2.37 -10.20
CA VAL A 22 6.34 2.81 -11.04
C VAL A 22 7.43 3.46 -10.21
N VAL A 23 7.08 4.36 -9.27
CA VAL A 23 8.05 5.00 -8.38
C VAL A 23 8.82 3.98 -7.54
N TYR A 24 8.13 3.01 -6.93
CA TYR A 24 8.77 2.00 -6.10
C TYR A 24 9.66 1.05 -6.90
N PHE A 25 9.25 0.62 -8.10
CA PHE A 25 10.11 -0.20 -8.96
C PHE A 25 11.31 0.59 -9.49
N ALA A 26 11.12 1.85 -9.87
CA ALA A 26 12.22 2.73 -10.26
C ALA A 26 13.21 2.91 -9.09
N GLY A 27 12.70 3.13 -7.87
CA GLY A 27 13.50 3.20 -6.65
C GLY A 27 14.29 1.90 -6.40
N ALA A 28 13.64 0.73 -6.52
CA ALA A 28 14.30 -0.56 -6.39
C ALA A 28 15.44 -0.73 -7.42
N LEU A 29 15.20 -0.34 -8.67
CA LEU A 29 16.22 -0.37 -9.72
C LEU A 29 17.37 0.60 -9.44
N CYS A 30 17.09 1.82 -8.99
CA CYS A 30 18.11 2.79 -8.61
C CYS A 30 18.97 2.29 -7.45
N PHE A 31 18.36 1.70 -6.42
CA PHE A 31 19.08 1.15 -5.26
C PHE A 31 19.92 -0.07 -5.61
N ALA A 32 19.46 -0.89 -6.57
CA ALA A 32 20.19 -2.05 -7.06
C ALA A 32 21.37 -1.66 -7.98
N ALA A 33 21.17 -0.70 -8.87
CA ALA A 33 22.18 -0.30 -9.86
C ALA A 33 23.21 0.67 -9.30
N SER A 34 22.82 1.57 -8.39
CA SER A 34 23.70 2.59 -7.83
C SER A 34 23.36 2.91 -6.36
N PRO A 35 23.72 2.01 -5.42
CA PRO A 35 23.47 2.22 -4.00
C PRO A 35 24.17 3.49 -3.49
N GLU A 36 25.41 3.75 -3.89
CA GLU A 36 26.18 4.93 -3.45
C GLU A 36 25.53 6.25 -3.85
N LEU A 37 24.99 6.35 -5.08
CA LEU A 37 24.29 7.54 -5.55
C LEU A 37 23.04 7.82 -4.72
N THR A 38 22.30 6.76 -4.39
CA THR A 38 21.10 6.85 -3.55
C THR A 38 21.43 7.39 -2.17
N TYR A 39 22.46 6.83 -1.51
CA TYR A 39 22.88 7.30 -0.19
C TYR A 39 23.35 8.77 -0.23
N ARG A 40 24.05 9.19 -1.30
CA ARG A 40 24.45 10.59 -1.49
C ARG A 40 23.26 11.55 -1.58
N ILE A 41 22.23 11.17 -2.35
CA ILE A 41 21.01 11.97 -2.48
C ILE A 41 20.28 12.05 -1.13
N ALA A 42 20.13 10.93 -0.44
CA ALA A 42 19.41 10.86 0.84
C ALA A 42 20.14 11.62 1.97
N ALA A 43 21.48 11.59 1.98
CA ALA A 43 22.28 12.32 2.97
C ALA A 43 22.39 13.83 2.69
N LEU A 44 22.04 14.27 1.47
CA LEU A 44 22.30 15.64 0.97
C LEU A 44 23.77 16.05 1.18
N GLU A 45 24.68 15.08 1.10
CA GLU A 45 26.11 15.27 1.39
C GLU A 45 26.95 14.66 0.27
N PRO A 46 27.26 15.45 -0.78
CA PRO A 46 27.84 14.94 -2.03
C PRO A 46 29.32 14.55 -1.94
N THR A 47 30.02 14.87 -0.84
CA THR A 47 31.50 14.88 -0.82
C THR A 47 32.17 13.89 0.12
N ALA A 48 31.45 13.15 0.97
CA ALA A 48 32.12 12.40 2.06
C ALA A 48 31.44 11.09 2.50
N LEU A 49 30.66 10.41 1.66
CA LEU A 49 30.19 9.09 2.04
C LEU A 49 31.32 8.06 1.81
N PRO A 50 31.77 7.35 2.87
CA PRO A 50 32.73 6.27 2.71
C PRO A 50 32.16 5.20 1.77
N PRO A 51 33.03 4.40 1.11
CA PRO A 51 32.60 3.29 0.26
C PRO A 51 31.62 2.39 1.02
N LEU A 52 30.65 1.84 0.30
CA LEU A 52 29.54 1.08 0.89
C LEU A 52 30.08 -0.11 1.70
N GLY A 53 30.11 0.03 3.03
CA GLY A 53 30.54 -1.05 3.93
C GLY A 53 29.57 -2.23 3.89
N PRO A 54 29.97 -3.42 4.38
CA PRO A 54 29.12 -4.62 4.38
C PRO A 54 27.75 -4.41 5.03
N GLU A 55 27.70 -3.62 6.11
CA GLU A 55 26.46 -3.29 6.80
C GLU A 55 25.53 -2.40 5.95
N ALA A 56 26.07 -1.40 5.26
CA ALA A 56 25.30 -0.56 4.35
C ALA A 56 24.79 -1.34 3.13
N ALA A 57 25.57 -2.32 2.65
CA ALA A 57 25.15 -3.23 1.59
C ALA A 57 24.00 -4.15 2.04
N PHE A 58 24.07 -4.67 3.26
CA PHE A 58 22.97 -5.45 3.86
C PHE A 58 21.66 -4.66 3.89
N TRP A 59 21.70 -3.44 4.42
CA TRP A 59 20.51 -2.58 4.47
C TRP A 59 20.01 -2.17 3.07
N ASN A 60 20.92 -1.98 2.11
CA ASN A 60 20.52 -1.71 0.73
C ASN A 60 19.76 -2.88 0.09
N VAL A 61 20.19 -4.12 0.31
CA VAL A 61 19.48 -5.31 -0.20
C VAL A 61 18.05 -5.37 0.36
N LEU A 62 17.90 -5.10 1.67
CA LEU A 62 16.57 -5.02 2.29
C LEU A 62 15.73 -3.88 1.69
N ALA A 63 16.31 -2.70 1.46
CA ALA A 63 15.62 -1.57 0.87
C ALA A 63 15.11 -1.88 -0.55
N VAL A 64 15.92 -2.54 -1.40
CA VAL A 64 15.51 -2.99 -2.74
C VAL A 64 14.31 -3.94 -2.64
N GLY A 65 14.39 -4.94 -1.75
CA GLY A 65 13.31 -5.92 -1.55
C GLY A 65 12.02 -5.27 -1.08
N MET A 66 12.09 -4.34 -0.12
CA MET A 66 10.94 -3.61 0.41
C MET A 66 10.29 -2.72 -0.65
N MET A 67 11.10 -2.04 -1.47
CA MET A 67 10.60 -1.24 -2.60
C MET A 67 9.88 -2.12 -3.62
N ALA A 68 10.45 -3.27 -4.00
CA ALA A 68 9.79 -4.21 -4.90
C ALA A 68 8.47 -4.76 -4.33
N ALA A 69 8.43 -5.07 -3.03
CA ALA A 69 7.21 -5.52 -2.34
C ALA A 69 6.13 -4.43 -2.32
N ALA A 70 6.49 -3.19 -2.01
CA ALA A 70 5.58 -2.05 -2.03
C ALA A 70 5.05 -1.78 -3.45
N GLY A 71 5.91 -1.84 -4.47
CA GLY A 71 5.52 -1.73 -5.87
C GLY A 71 4.53 -2.81 -6.29
N THR A 72 4.76 -4.06 -5.86
CA THR A 72 3.86 -5.20 -6.12
C THR A 72 2.52 -5.02 -5.42
N ALA A 73 2.51 -4.62 -4.16
CA ALA A 73 1.28 -4.31 -3.41
C ALA A 73 0.44 -3.23 -4.11
N CYS A 74 1.12 -2.21 -4.64
CA CYS A 74 0.47 -1.15 -5.42
C CYS A 74 -0.07 -1.67 -6.76
N LEU A 75 0.68 -2.48 -7.52
CA LEU A 75 0.16 -3.09 -8.76
C LEU A 75 -1.06 -3.98 -8.52
N VAL A 76 -1.00 -4.84 -7.49
CA VAL A 76 -2.10 -5.74 -7.12
C VAL A 76 -3.35 -4.93 -6.76
N THR A 77 -3.17 -3.85 -6.00
CA THR A 77 -4.25 -2.92 -5.65
C THR A 77 -4.80 -2.23 -6.90
N ALA A 78 -3.94 -1.73 -7.79
CA ALA A 78 -4.36 -1.00 -8.97
C ALA A 78 -5.09 -1.87 -10.01
N ALA A 79 -4.72 -3.15 -10.12
CA ALA A 79 -5.36 -4.08 -11.05
C ALA A 79 -6.82 -4.32 -10.70
N ARG A 80 -7.16 -4.36 -9.39
CA ARG A 80 -8.53 -4.58 -8.90
C ARG A 80 -8.76 -3.80 -7.60
N PRO A 81 -8.95 -2.46 -7.65
CA PRO A 81 -9.02 -1.63 -6.44
C PRO A 81 -10.17 -2.03 -5.52
N ARG A 82 -11.34 -2.42 -6.08
CA ARG A 82 -12.50 -2.84 -5.30
C ARG A 82 -12.26 -4.13 -4.48
N GLU A 83 -11.67 -5.13 -5.12
CA GLU A 83 -11.44 -6.47 -4.55
C GLU A 83 -10.16 -6.54 -3.71
N ARG A 84 -9.14 -5.76 -4.09
CA ARG A 84 -7.76 -5.94 -3.61
C ARG A 84 -7.17 -4.71 -2.92
N ARG A 85 -7.97 -3.69 -2.57
CA ARG A 85 -7.49 -2.51 -1.81
C ARG A 85 -6.68 -2.86 -0.57
N HIS A 86 -7.00 -3.97 0.09
CA HIS A 86 -6.31 -4.40 1.31
C HIS A 86 -4.85 -4.82 1.08
N ALA A 87 -4.46 -5.10 -0.17
CA ALA A 87 -3.08 -5.42 -0.51
C ALA A 87 -2.11 -4.25 -0.25
N ILE A 88 -2.59 -3.00 -0.16
CA ILE A 88 -1.75 -1.84 0.18
C ILE A 88 -1.51 -1.67 1.69
N LEU A 89 -2.27 -2.36 2.55
CA LEU A 89 -2.15 -2.20 4.00
C LEU A 89 -0.75 -2.51 4.56
N PRO A 90 -0.03 -3.55 4.08
CA PRO A 90 1.35 -3.76 4.51
C PRO A 90 2.27 -2.57 4.23
N VAL A 91 2.04 -1.83 3.12
CA VAL A 91 2.81 -0.61 2.79
C VAL A 91 2.50 0.50 3.80
N VAL A 92 1.23 0.68 4.14
CA VAL A 92 0.81 1.65 5.17
C VAL A 92 1.46 1.35 6.51
N VAL A 93 1.44 0.08 6.95
CA VAL A 93 2.02 -0.35 8.22
C VAL A 93 3.55 -0.17 8.20
N ALA A 94 4.22 -0.56 7.11
CA ALA A 94 5.66 -0.39 6.96
C ALA A 94 6.06 1.09 7.06
N ASN A 95 5.40 1.98 6.31
CA ASN A 95 5.70 3.41 6.35
C ASN A 95 5.42 4.03 7.73
N LEU A 96 4.35 3.60 8.41
CA LEU A 96 4.05 4.04 9.77
C LEU A 96 5.16 3.65 10.75
N ILE A 97 5.58 2.38 10.73
CA ILE A 97 6.63 1.89 11.62
C ILE A 97 7.96 2.58 11.31
N SER A 98 8.36 2.66 10.04
CA SER A 98 9.58 3.34 9.61
C SER A 98 9.59 4.81 10.04
N SER A 99 8.48 5.52 9.84
CA SER A 99 8.34 6.92 10.27
C SER A 99 8.42 7.06 11.80
N ALA A 100 7.73 6.20 12.54
CA ALA A 100 7.74 6.24 14.01
C ALA A 100 9.15 5.99 14.55
N LEU A 101 9.86 4.98 14.03
CA LEU A 101 11.23 4.68 14.43
C LEU A 101 12.18 5.81 14.05
N ALA A 102 12.06 6.37 12.84
CA ALA A 102 12.89 7.51 12.43
C ALA A 102 12.70 8.73 13.35
N ALA A 103 11.46 9.02 13.76
CA ALA A 103 11.16 10.08 14.71
C ALA A 103 11.78 9.80 16.10
N VAL A 104 11.65 8.58 16.62
CA VAL A 104 12.25 8.17 17.90
C VAL A 104 13.78 8.32 17.85
N HIS A 105 14.42 7.85 16.78
CA HIS A 105 15.87 7.96 16.63
C HIS A 105 16.34 9.41 16.48
N LEU A 106 15.58 10.29 15.82
CA LEU A 106 15.90 11.71 15.73
C LEU A 106 15.84 12.42 17.09
N VAL A 107 14.87 12.05 17.93
CA VAL A 107 14.75 12.61 19.28
C VAL A 107 15.86 12.10 20.20
N GLY A 108 16.23 10.81 20.09
CA GLY A 108 17.18 10.17 21.00
C GLY A 108 18.67 10.28 20.61
N ALA A 109 19.00 10.31 19.32
CA ALA A 109 20.38 10.19 18.82
C ALA A 109 20.95 11.47 18.16
N GLY A 110 20.14 12.54 18.07
CA GLY A 110 20.55 13.81 17.49
C GLY A 110 20.15 13.99 16.01
N ARG A 111 20.66 15.07 15.40
CA ARG A 111 20.18 15.59 14.11
C ARG A 111 20.77 14.81 12.93
N SER A 112 20.05 13.78 12.44
CA SER A 112 20.41 13.03 11.22
C SER A 112 19.61 13.53 10.02
N ARG A 113 20.32 14.00 8.96
CA ARG A 113 19.67 14.44 7.71
C ARG A 113 18.96 13.29 7.01
N ALA A 114 19.53 12.09 7.03
CA ALA A 114 18.93 10.91 6.40
C ALA A 114 17.60 10.51 7.07
N LEU A 115 17.54 10.53 8.41
CA LEU A 115 16.29 10.25 9.14
C LEU A 115 15.25 11.36 8.90
N MET A 116 15.69 12.62 8.80
CA MET A 116 14.79 13.72 8.44
C MET A 116 14.24 13.57 7.02
N ALA A 117 15.09 13.21 6.05
CA ALA A 117 14.68 12.97 4.67
C ALA A 117 13.65 11.84 4.60
N LEU A 118 13.88 10.73 5.33
CA LEU A 118 12.94 9.63 5.44
C LEU A 118 11.58 10.07 6.00
N LEU A 119 11.54 10.88 7.07
CA LEU A 119 10.28 11.40 7.60
C LEU A 119 9.55 12.31 6.61
N VAL A 120 10.29 13.19 5.94
CA VAL A 120 9.74 14.14 4.96
C VAL A 120 9.17 13.42 3.74
N THR A 121 9.69 12.24 3.38
CA THR A 121 9.13 11.42 2.31
C THR A 121 8.00 10.51 2.79
N ASP A 122 8.20 9.77 3.87
CA ASP A 122 7.30 8.69 4.29
C ASP A 122 6.00 9.23 4.87
N VAL A 123 6.04 10.32 5.64
CA VAL A 123 4.83 10.87 6.28
C VAL A 123 3.82 11.36 5.25
N PRO A 124 4.18 12.19 4.25
CA PRO A 124 3.24 12.57 3.20
C PRO A 124 2.70 11.38 2.41
N ILE A 125 3.56 10.41 2.07
CA ILE A 125 3.15 9.21 1.35
C ILE A 125 2.16 8.39 2.19
N LEU A 126 2.43 8.21 3.48
CA LEU A 126 1.56 7.52 4.42
C LEU A 126 0.19 8.19 4.51
N LEU A 127 0.17 9.51 4.75
CA LEU A 127 -1.08 10.28 4.86
C LEU A 127 -1.91 10.19 3.57
N LEU A 128 -1.28 10.36 2.42
CA LEU A 128 -1.94 10.28 1.12
C LEU A 128 -2.47 8.86 0.84
N THR A 129 -1.68 7.83 1.15
CA THR A 129 -2.09 6.43 0.98
C THR A 129 -3.30 6.11 1.85
N VAL A 130 -3.27 6.52 3.12
CA VAL A 130 -4.40 6.31 4.06
C VAL A 130 -5.64 7.06 3.59
N ALA A 131 -5.51 8.32 3.15
CA ALA A 131 -6.63 9.12 2.66
C ALA A 131 -7.32 8.45 1.45
N LEU A 132 -6.54 8.03 0.45
CA LEU A 132 -7.06 7.36 -0.74
C LEU A 132 -7.63 5.97 -0.44
N TYR A 133 -6.98 5.21 0.43
CA TYR A 133 -7.46 3.91 0.87
C TYR A 133 -8.82 4.03 1.57
N ARG A 134 -8.99 5.02 2.46
CA ARG A 134 -10.26 5.24 3.17
C ARG A 134 -11.36 5.77 2.24
N ALA A 135 -11.03 6.66 1.30
CA ALA A 135 -11.99 7.17 0.33
C ALA A 135 -12.55 6.07 -0.59
N ALA A 136 -11.74 5.05 -0.90
CA ALA A 136 -12.15 3.90 -1.70
C ALA A 136 -12.88 2.79 -0.91
N ALA A 137 -13.21 3.01 0.37
CA ALA A 137 -13.90 2.02 1.19
C ALA A 137 -15.40 1.90 0.81
N PRO A 138 -15.94 0.67 0.64
CA PRO A 138 -17.36 0.44 0.38
C PRO A 138 -18.20 0.96 1.54
N GLY A 139 -19.21 1.78 1.24
CA GLY A 139 -20.12 2.36 2.23
C GLY A 139 -19.90 3.86 2.52
N VAL A 140 -18.82 4.48 2.02
CA VAL A 140 -18.67 5.95 2.08
C VAL A 140 -19.45 6.64 0.95
N HIS A 141 -19.55 6.00 -0.23
CA HIS A 141 -20.21 6.54 -1.42
C HIS A 141 -21.04 5.53 -2.24
N SER A 142 -21.17 4.29 -1.76
CA SER A 142 -22.04 3.30 -2.42
C SER A 142 -23.46 3.47 -1.87
N ALA A 143 -24.39 3.86 -2.74
CA ALA A 143 -25.81 3.60 -2.56
C ALA A 143 -26.01 2.16 -2.05
N PRO A 144 -27.00 1.92 -1.16
CA PRO A 144 -27.09 0.67 -0.42
C PRO A 144 -27.08 -0.51 -1.40
N ALA A 145 -26.01 -1.30 -1.36
CA ALA A 145 -25.96 -2.62 -1.96
C ALA A 145 -26.83 -3.57 -1.12
N ARG A 146 -28.13 -3.31 -1.09
CA ARG A 146 -29.16 -4.29 -0.80
C ARG A 146 -30.14 -4.21 -1.97
N GLY A 147 -29.80 -4.89 -3.05
CA GLY A 147 -30.87 -5.63 -3.71
C GLY A 147 -31.41 -6.57 -2.64
N GLU A 148 -32.71 -6.48 -2.39
CA GLU A 148 -33.43 -7.32 -1.43
C GLU A 148 -32.96 -8.78 -1.55
N PRO A 149 -32.92 -9.54 -0.45
CA PRO A 149 -32.78 -10.99 -0.56
C PRO A 149 -33.85 -11.45 -1.56
N PRO A 150 -33.53 -12.32 -2.55
CA PRO A 150 -34.60 -12.92 -3.33
C PRO A 150 -35.61 -13.50 -2.33
N GLU A 151 -36.86 -13.03 -2.42
CA GLU A 151 -37.95 -13.52 -1.59
C GLU A 151 -37.82 -15.03 -1.51
N ALA A 152 -37.76 -15.56 -0.29
CA ALA A 152 -37.67 -16.98 -0.05
C ALA A 152 -38.79 -17.65 -0.85
N VAL A 153 -38.43 -18.33 -1.93
CA VAL A 153 -39.37 -19.14 -2.70
C VAL A 153 -39.94 -20.13 -1.70
N GLU A 154 -41.21 -19.92 -1.37
CA GLU A 154 -41.97 -20.68 -0.41
C GLU A 154 -41.80 -22.16 -0.79
N SER A 155 -41.14 -22.93 0.08
CA SER A 155 -40.91 -24.35 -0.15
C SER A 155 -42.29 -25.00 -0.33
N PRO A 156 -42.55 -25.76 -1.41
CA PRO A 156 -43.86 -26.37 -1.60
C PRO A 156 -44.10 -27.32 -0.42
N LYS A 157 -45.16 -27.05 0.36
CA LYS A 157 -45.64 -27.92 1.43
C LYS A 157 -45.97 -29.28 0.83
N ILE A 158 -45.04 -30.23 0.94
CA ILE A 158 -45.28 -31.64 0.66
C ILE A 158 -46.29 -32.11 1.71
N GLN A 159 -47.56 -32.21 1.31
CA GLN A 159 -48.57 -32.84 2.14
C GLN A 159 -48.35 -34.36 2.13
N LEU A 160 -47.68 -34.86 3.16
CA LEU A 160 -47.64 -36.29 3.46
C LEU A 160 -49.04 -36.73 3.88
N LYS A 161 -49.79 -37.33 2.95
CA LYS A 161 -50.99 -38.11 3.28
C LYS A 161 -50.57 -39.34 4.08
N VAL A 162 -50.76 -39.28 5.40
CA VAL A 162 -50.70 -40.46 6.26
C VAL A 162 -51.95 -41.28 5.99
N SER A 163 -51.81 -42.42 5.33
CA SER A 163 -52.87 -43.44 5.26
C SER A 163 -52.73 -44.33 6.49
N LYS A 164 -53.70 -44.27 7.41
CA LYS A 164 -53.83 -45.25 8.48
C LYS A 164 -54.43 -46.52 7.87
N SER A 165 -53.77 -47.66 8.10
CA SER A 165 -54.37 -48.99 8.00
C SER A 165 -54.18 -49.70 9.33
#